data_AF-A0A399YNB8-F1
#
_entry.id   AF-A0A399YNB8-F1
#
_cell.length_a   1.000
_cell.length_b   1.000
_cell.length_c   1.000
_cell.angle_alpha   90.00
_cell.angle_beta   90.00
_cell.angle_gamma   90.00
#
_symmetry.space_group_name_H-M   'P 1'
#
loop_
_entity.id
_entity.type
_entity.pdbx_description
1 polymer ?
#
loop_
_entity_poly.entity_id
_entity_poly.type
_entity_poly.pdbx_seq_one_letter_code
_entity_poly.pdbx_strand_id
1 'polypeptide(L)'
;VTRVRPGPVGPEPGRRIQEALDRFAAVGPVHLVPEDQEGLDTALLHGRALAEVRPRSVARSAIADLARQLDDRAGSPVRASAARRWRPWWARRAATA
;
A
#
# COMPACT_ATOMS: atom_id res chain seq x y z
N VAL A 1 -2.75 -8.65 -4.55
CA VAL A 1 -4.22 -8.50 -4.45
C VAL A 1 -4.55 -7.53 -3.33
N THR A 2 -5.45 -6.58 -3.55
CA THR A 2 -5.83 -5.54 -2.57
C THR A 2 -7.21 -5.79 -1.96
N ARG A 3 -7.49 -5.15 -0.81
CA ARG A 3 -8.77 -5.23 -0.07
C ARG A 3 -9.12 -6.66 0.37
N VAL A 4 -8.16 -7.39 0.93
CA VAL A 4 -8.38 -8.73 1.44
C VAL A 4 -9.14 -8.67 2.76
N ARG A 5 -10.33 -9.25 2.80
CA ARG A 5 -11.19 -9.35 3.99
C ARG A 5 -11.97 -10.67 4.01
N PRO A 6 -12.36 -11.19 5.19
CA PRO A 6 -13.13 -12.43 5.30
C PRO A 6 -14.47 -12.42 4.56
N GLY A 7 -15.18 -11.29 4.49
CA GLY A 7 -16.58 -11.24 4.02
C GLY A 7 -16.88 -12.06 2.74
N PRO A 8 -16.31 -11.74 1.58
CA PRO A 8 -16.61 -12.43 0.31
C PRO A 8 -16.03 -13.85 0.18
N VAL A 9 -15.07 -14.23 1.04
CA VAL A 9 -14.20 -15.40 0.85
C VAL A 9 -14.11 -16.28 2.09
N GLY A 10 -14.88 -16.02 3.15
CA GLY A 10 -14.87 -16.79 4.40
C GLY A 10 -13.67 -16.51 5.32
N PRO A 11 -13.50 -17.31 6.40
CA PRO A 11 -12.60 -17.01 7.51
C PRO A 11 -11.12 -16.96 7.16
N GLU A 12 -10.70 -17.65 6.09
CA GLU A 12 -9.31 -17.73 5.63
C GLU A 12 -9.16 -17.07 4.24
N PRO A 13 -9.41 -15.75 4.14
CA PRO A 13 -9.52 -15.06 2.85
C PRO A 13 -8.21 -15.16 2.05
N GLY A 14 -7.06 -15.06 2.72
CA GLY A 14 -5.76 -15.11 2.06
C GLY A 14 -5.47 -16.46 1.41
N ARG A 15 -5.69 -17.55 2.15
CA ARG A 15 -5.50 -18.91 1.62
C ARG A 15 -6.39 -19.16 0.41
N ARG A 16 -7.68 -18.81 0.50
CA ARG A 16 -8.64 -19.05 -0.60
C ARG A 16 -8.31 -18.23 -1.85
N ILE A 17 -7.86 -16.98 -1.69
CA ILE A 17 -7.42 -16.15 -2.82
C ILE A 17 -6.19 -16.78 -3.48
N GLN A 18 -5.23 -17.25 -2.70
CA GLN A 18 -4.02 -17.89 -3.23
C GLN A 18 -4.35 -19.17 -4.01
N GLU A 19 -5.20 -20.03 -3.47
CA GLU A 19 -5.66 -21.27 -4.12
C GLU A 19 -6.45 -20.99 -5.41
N ALA A 20 -7.30 -19.96 -5.42
CA ALA A 20 -8.07 -19.60 -6.61
C ALA A 20 -7.17 -19.07 -7.74
N LEU A 21 -6.19 -18.22 -7.41
CA LEU A 21 -5.25 -17.69 -8.41
C LEU A 21 -4.29 -18.75 -8.94
N ASP A 22 -3.85 -19.67 -8.07
CA ASP A 22 -3.05 -20.82 -8.49
C ASP A 22 -3.85 -21.70 -9.46
N ARG A 23 -5.08 -22.08 -9.08
CA ARG A 23 -5.93 -22.98 -9.88
C ARG A 23 -6.39 -22.39 -11.21
N PHE A 24 -6.84 -21.14 -11.22
CA PHE A 24 -7.56 -20.57 -12.36
C PHE A 24 -6.73 -19.61 -13.19
N ALA A 25 -5.63 -19.08 -12.65
CA ALA A 25 -4.77 -18.13 -13.35
C ALA A 25 -3.31 -18.61 -13.46
N ALA A 26 -2.94 -19.71 -12.80
CA ALA A 26 -1.54 -20.15 -12.67
C ALA A 26 -0.62 -19.02 -12.14
N VAL A 27 -1.17 -18.15 -11.27
CA VAL A 27 -0.45 -17.01 -10.69
C VAL A 27 -0.15 -17.28 -9.21
N GLY A 28 1.12 -17.29 -8.84
CA GLY A 28 1.55 -17.37 -7.45
C GLY A 28 3.07 -17.46 -7.28
N PRO A 29 3.60 -17.07 -6.10
CA PRO A 29 2.91 -16.51 -4.95
C PRO A 29 2.49 -15.04 -5.15
N VAL A 30 1.37 -14.60 -4.54
CA VAL A 30 0.92 -13.19 -4.62
C VAL A 30 1.03 -12.47 -3.29
N HIS A 31 1.35 -11.17 -3.35
CA HIS A 31 1.32 -10.32 -2.16
C HIS A 31 -0.11 -9.88 -1.85
N LEU A 32 -0.54 -10.08 -0.61
CA LEU A 32 -1.89 -9.76 -0.15
C LEU A 32 -1.86 -8.49 0.71
N VAL A 33 -2.77 -7.56 0.42
CA VAL A 33 -2.96 -6.33 1.21
C VAL A 33 -4.29 -6.43 1.95
N PRO A 34 -4.28 -6.59 3.30
CA PRO A 34 -5.48 -6.60 4.11
C PRO A 34 -6.28 -5.31 3.92
N GLU A 35 -7.59 -5.42 4.07
CA GLU A 35 -8.43 -4.23 4.09
C GLU A 35 -8.30 -3.49 5.41
N ASP A 36 -8.21 -2.17 5.32
CA ASP A 36 -8.29 -1.24 6.44
C ASP A 36 -9.20 -0.08 6.01
N GLN A 37 -10.50 -0.39 5.93
CA GLN A 37 -11.50 0.51 5.35
C GLN A 37 -11.57 1.81 6.14
N GLU A 38 -11.69 1.73 7.46
CA GLU A 38 -11.72 2.90 8.35
C GLU A 38 -10.48 3.79 8.19
N GLY A 39 -9.28 3.20 8.10
CA GLY A 39 -8.04 3.95 7.91
C GLY A 39 -7.99 4.66 6.55
N LEU A 40 -8.43 3.98 5.49
CA LEU A 40 -8.47 4.52 4.14
C LEU A 40 -9.54 5.61 3.99
N ASP A 41 -10.73 5.40 4.54
CA ASP A 41 -11.83 6.37 4.49
C ASP A 41 -11.43 7.66 5.23
N THR A 42 -10.80 7.53 6.41
CA THR A 42 -10.29 8.67 7.18
C THR A 42 -9.17 9.41 6.42
N ALA A 43 -8.27 8.67 5.77
CA ALA A 43 -7.20 9.26 4.96
C ALA A 43 -7.74 10.04 3.75
N LEU A 44 -8.72 9.47 3.05
CA LEU A 44 -9.39 10.13 1.91
C LEU A 44 -10.17 11.37 2.36
N LEU A 45 -10.94 11.27 3.45
CA LEU A 45 -11.72 12.37 3.99
C LEU A 45 -10.84 13.58 4.33
N HIS A 46 -9.64 13.34 4.90
CA HIS A 46 -8.72 14.40 5.29
C HIS A 46 -7.73 14.80 4.19
N GLY A 47 -7.69 14.11 3.05
CA GLY A 47 -6.69 14.34 2.00
C GLY A 47 -5.25 14.08 2.47
N ARG A 48 -5.08 13.07 3.33
CA ARG A 48 -3.79 12.72 3.97
C ARG A 48 -3.37 11.32 3.54
N ALA A 49 -2.08 11.02 3.66
CA ALA A 49 -1.62 9.66 3.43
C ALA A 49 -2.05 8.73 4.58
N LEU A 50 -2.30 7.45 4.27
CA LEU A 50 -2.68 6.44 5.27
C LEU A 50 -1.65 6.34 6.41
N ALA A 51 -0.36 6.52 6.11
CA ALA A 51 0.71 6.51 7.12
C ALA A 51 0.62 7.69 8.10
N GLU A 52 0.01 8.80 7.71
CA GLU A 52 -0.16 9.99 8.56
C GLU A 52 -1.38 9.85 9.46
N VAL A 53 -2.45 9.21 8.97
CA VAL A 53 -3.71 9.05 9.69
C VAL A 53 -3.73 7.80 10.57
N ARG A 54 -3.21 6.68 10.07
CA ARG A 54 -3.20 5.39 10.76
C ARG A 54 -1.85 4.67 10.59
N PRO A 55 -0.81 5.09 11.32
CA PRO A 55 0.55 4.53 11.18
C PRO A 55 0.64 3.01 11.40
N ARG A 56 -0.27 2.46 12.24
CA ARG A 56 -0.37 1.04 12.56
C ARG A 56 -1.33 0.26 11.65
N SER A 57 -1.74 0.85 10.53
CA SER A 57 -2.59 0.18 9.54
C SER A 57 -1.95 -1.12 9.05
N VAL A 58 -2.73 -2.19 9.03
CA VAL A 58 -2.34 -3.49 8.47
C VAL A 58 -2.14 -3.41 6.96
N ALA A 59 -2.97 -2.61 6.27
CA ALA A 59 -2.81 -2.34 4.84
C ALA A 59 -1.51 -1.60 4.56
N ARG A 60 -1.20 -0.56 5.35
CA ARG A 60 0.05 0.19 5.24
C ARG A 60 1.26 -0.71 5.47
N SER A 61 1.21 -1.56 6.49
CA SER A 61 2.30 -2.48 6.81
C SER A 61 2.54 -3.46 5.66
N ALA A 62 1.50 -4.08 5.13
CA ALA A 62 1.61 -4.96 3.96
C ALA A 62 2.17 -4.23 2.71
N ILE A 63 1.78 -2.97 2.46
CA ILE A 63 2.33 -2.19 1.35
C ILE A 63 3.83 -1.90 1.56
N ALA A 64 4.24 -1.55 2.79
CA ALA A 64 5.64 -1.34 3.12
C ALA A 64 6.47 -2.62 2.94
N ASP A 65 5.90 -3.77 3.28
CA ASP A 65 6.54 -5.07 3.10
C ASP A 65 6.76 -5.39 1.63
N LEU A 66 5.77 -5.10 0.77
CA LEU A 66 5.92 -5.25 -0.68
C LEU A 66 7.00 -4.32 -1.23
N ALA A 67 7.03 -3.06 -0.79
CA ALA A 67 8.06 -2.11 -1.22
C ALA A 67 9.47 -2.59 -0.88
N ARG A 68 9.67 -3.11 0.35
CA ARG A 68 10.96 -3.72 0.75
C ARG A 68 11.35 -4.90 -0.14
N GLN A 69 10.42 -5.82 -0.41
CA GLN A 69 10.69 -6.96 -1.30
C GLN A 69 11.09 -6.52 -2.71
N LEU A 70 10.50 -5.44 -3.22
CA LEU A 70 10.85 -4.89 -4.53
C LEU A 70 12.22 -4.20 -4.51
N ASP A 71 12.54 -3.47 -3.44
CA ASP A 71 13.87 -2.86 -3.27
C ASP A 71 14.97 -3.93 -3.20
N ASP A 72 14.73 -5.02 -2.47
CA ASP A 72 15.67 -6.14 -2.34
C ASP A 72 15.91 -6.81 -3.70
N ARG A 73 14.85 -6.99 -4.50
CA ARG A 73 14.94 -7.55 -5.86
C ARG A 73 15.67 -6.64 -6.84
N ALA A 74 15.59 -5.33 -6.64
CA ALA A 74 16.23 -4.33 -7.50
C ALA A 74 17.75 -4.19 -7.24
N GLY A 75 18.33 -4.90 -6.24
CA GLY A 75 19.77 -4.84 -5.94
C GLY A 75 20.23 -3.46 -5.44
N SER A 76 19.37 -2.75 -4.72
CA SER A 76 19.30 -1.28 -4.56
C SER A 76 20.61 -0.51 -4.28
N PRO A 77 20.77 0.66 -4.92
CA PRO A 77 21.02 1.88 -4.15
C PRO A 77 20.01 2.99 -4.50
N VAL A 78 18.73 2.83 -4.13
CA VAL A 78 17.73 3.92 -4.13
C VAL A 78 17.56 4.44 -2.70
N ARG A 79 18.63 5.01 -2.15
CA ARG A 79 18.56 5.78 -0.88
C ARG A 79 18.85 7.28 -1.02
N ALA A 80 19.03 7.82 -2.23
CA ALA A 80 19.47 9.21 -2.41
C ALA A 80 18.48 10.17 -3.13
N SER A 81 17.34 9.69 -3.65
CA SER A 81 16.50 10.47 -4.57
C SER A 81 15.16 10.97 -3.99
N ALA A 82 14.55 10.28 -3.02
CA ALA A 82 13.22 10.65 -2.50
C ALA A 82 13.24 11.91 -1.60
N ALA A 83 14.31 12.12 -0.82
CA ALA A 83 14.40 13.23 0.13
C ALA A 83 14.57 14.62 -0.53
N ARG A 84 14.91 14.71 -1.83
CA ARG A 84 15.26 15.99 -2.48
C ARG A 84 14.23 16.56 -3.45
N ARG A 85 13.10 15.87 -3.69
CA ARG A 85 12.18 16.26 -4.77
C ARG A 85 10.70 16.31 -4.41
N TRP A 86 10.35 16.41 -3.13
CA TRP A 86 8.99 16.77 -2.73
C TRP A 86 8.94 18.26 -2.41
N ARG A 87 9.09 19.10 -3.46
CA ARG A 87 8.68 20.51 -3.42
C ARG A 87 7.28 20.58 -4.00
N PRO A 88 6.23 20.72 -3.17
CA PRO A 88 4.89 20.78 -3.70
C PRO A 88 4.68 22.08 -4.48
N TRP A 89 3.86 22.00 -5.53
CA TRP A 89 3.62 23.09 -6.49
C TRP A 89 2.95 24.33 -5.87
N TRP A 90 2.29 24.19 -4.70
CA TRP A 90 1.72 25.31 -3.95
C TRP A 90 2.78 26.23 -3.32
N ALA A 91 4.01 25.75 -3.11
CA ALA A 91 5.11 26.55 -2.56
C ALA A 91 5.61 27.65 -3.54
N ARG A 92 5.11 27.70 -4.77
CA ARG A 92 5.42 28.75 -5.77
C ARG A 92 4.39 29.88 -5.83
N ARG A 93 3.19 29.74 -5.25
CA ARG A 93 2.12 30.76 -5.34
C ARG A 93 2.06 31.75 -4.17
N ALA A 94 2.92 31.62 -3.16
CA ALA A 94 2.98 32.54 -2.03
C ALA A 94 3.93 33.75 -2.23
N ALA A 95 4.47 33.94 -3.45
CA ALA A 95 5.49 34.96 -3.74
C ALA A 95 5.00 36.11 -4.64
N THR A 96 3.69 36.28 -4.81
CA THR A 96 3.13 37.47 -5.46
C THR A 96 2.03 38.02 -4.58
N ALA A 97 2.42 39.03 -3.80
CA ALA A 97 1.55 40.12 -3.37
C ALA A 97 0.95 40.81 -4.60
#